data_AF-A0A953G843-F1
#
_entry.id   AF-A0A953G843-F1
#
_cell.length_a   1.000
_cell.length_b   1.000
_cell.length_c   1.000
_cell.angle_alpha   90.00
_cell.angle_beta   90.00
_cell.angle_gamma   90.00
#
_symmetry.space_group_name_H-M   'P 1'
#
loop_
_entity.id
_entity.type
_entity.pdbx_description
1 polymer ?
#
loop_
_entity_poly.entity_id
_entity_poly.type
_entity_poly.pdbx_seq_one_letter_code
_entity_poly.pdbx_strand_id
1 'polypeptide(L)'
;MRALEDGFISGFMGHTLHGALGHSIRRALCNDYRPGNQTECSTCNCLYQPWYNPAQSPDPMVAKRYKDPPRPYFIGCNFDWEKRRVSYDDVLEWTLHVAGNSPGDMNQIVEIVEALCANGLGSGELKWELDIVLAHETTLLLDWGYTDNNFQHITIDFKTPFWTNDKQMQESGTITFDMLLRYAIERIRAMALYYGNAVLPQEEFIQETLDLAQGAGIVEQRLRKWSIDRDRGYPLKGWTGRIRYDRVPNTAINVLNAAQHLHLGRNTTFGCGMIEIQPFFKKDDNTVRRRKPRKLPPVDE
;
A
#
# COMPACT_ATOMS: atom_id res chain seq x y z
N MET A 1 18.34 -3.49 4.50
CA MET A 1 18.94 -4.57 5.33
C MET A 1 19.63 -5.55 4.42
N ARG A 2 20.62 -6.28 4.92
CA ARG A 2 21.50 -7.14 4.12
C ARG A 2 21.58 -8.55 4.68
N ALA A 3 21.52 -9.56 3.82
CA ALA A 3 21.55 -10.96 4.21
C ALA A 3 22.95 -11.38 4.68
N LEU A 4 23.02 -12.06 5.82
CA LEU A 4 24.27 -12.55 6.39
C LEU A 4 24.57 -14.02 6.04
N GLU A 5 23.65 -14.68 5.36
CA GLU A 5 23.75 -16.09 4.97
C GLU A 5 22.82 -16.43 3.80
N ASP A 6 23.11 -17.53 3.12
CA ASP A 6 22.26 -18.08 2.08
C ASP A 6 21.02 -18.75 2.69
N GLY A 7 19.87 -18.64 2.03
CA GLY A 7 18.75 -19.52 2.32
C GLY A 7 17.47 -19.18 1.58
N PHE A 8 16.35 -19.48 2.23
CA PHE A 8 15.04 -19.52 1.58
C PHE A 8 13.91 -19.02 2.49
N ILE A 9 13.14 -18.06 1.99
CA ILE A 9 11.92 -17.58 2.61
C ILE A 9 10.73 -18.34 2.00
N SER A 10 10.11 -19.19 2.82
CA SER A 10 9.05 -20.11 2.38
C SER A 10 7.75 -19.41 1.98
N GLY A 11 7.46 -18.23 2.53
CA GLY A 11 6.23 -17.47 2.28
C GLY A 11 6.43 -16.21 1.45
N PHE A 12 5.33 -15.47 1.27
CA PHE A 12 5.35 -14.11 0.74
C PHE A 12 6.12 -13.19 1.71
N MET A 13 7.12 -12.46 1.20
CA MET A 13 8.04 -11.70 2.05
C MET A 13 7.33 -10.68 2.95
N GLY A 14 6.32 -9.97 2.45
CA GLY A 14 5.58 -8.99 3.25
C GLY A 14 4.85 -9.62 4.44
N HIS A 15 4.39 -10.86 4.31
CA HIS A 15 3.85 -11.63 5.44
C HIS A 15 4.96 -12.06 6.41
N THR A 16 6.12 -12.46 5.90
CA THR A 16 7.29 -12.81 6.72
C THR A 16 7.75 -11.62 7.55
N LEU A 17 7.89 -10.44 6.92
CA LEU A 17 8.23 -9.18 7.58
C LEU A 17 7.19 -8.81 8.64
N HIS A 18 5.89 -8.87 8.30
CA HIS A 18 4.81 -8.62 9.27
C HIS A 18 4.89 -9.55 10.49
N GLY A 19 5.07 -10.86 10.29
CA GLY A 19 5.18 -11.81 11.39
C GLY A 19 6.41 -11.54 12.26
N ALA A 20 7.57 -11.34 11.64
CA ALA A 20 8.82 -11.07 12.34
C ALA A 20 8.78 -9.75 13.12
N LEU A 21 8.13 -8.73 12.57
CA LEU A 21 7.88 -7.45 13.24
C LEU A 21 7.03 -7.63 14.49
N GLY A 22 5.91 -8.35 14.38
CA GLY A 22 5.03 -8.62 15.52
C GLY A 22 5.74 -9.38 16.63
N HIS A 23 6.53 -10.40 16.26
CA HIS A 23 7.35 -11.15 17.22
C HIS A 23 8.43 -10.29 17.88
N SER A 24 9.09 -9.42 17.11
CA SER A 24 10.16 -8.54 17.63
C SER A 24 9.61 -7.49 18.58
N ILE A 25 8.47 -6.86 18.25
CA ILE A 25 7.77 -5.94 19.15
C ILE A 25 7.40 -6.65 20.46
N ARG A 26 6.80 -7.84 20.39
CA ARG A 26 6.44 -8.60 21.60
C ARG A 26 7.68 -8.95 22.42
N ARG A 27 8.74 -9.44 21.78
CA ARG A 27 9.96 -9.85 22.49
C ARG A 27 10.68 -8.67 23.15
N ALA A 28 10.67 -7.50 22.52
CA ALA A 28 11.31 -6.29 23.04
C ALA A 28 10.48 -5.61 24.15
N LEU A 29 9.15 -5.57 24.01
CA LEU A 29 8.29 -4.71 24.84
C LEU A 29 7.31 -5.47 25.77
N CYS A 30 7.11 -6.77 25.60
CA CYS A 30 6.15 -7.52 26.41
C CYS A 30 6.85 -8.21 27.60
N ASN A 31 6.53 -7.75 28.82
CA ASN A 31 7.03 -8.34 30.06
C ASN A 31 6.63 -9.81 30.25
N ASP A 32 5.52 -10.23 29.65
CA ASP A 32 5.00 -11.60 29.73
C ASP A 32 5.35 -12.44 28.49
N TYR A 33 6.29 -11.99 27.65
CA TYR A 33 6.68 -12.72 26.45
C TYR A 33 7.20 -14.12 26.81
N ARG A 34 6.57 -15.14 26.21
CA ARG A 34 7.05 -16.52 26.23
C ARG A 34 6.98 -17.09 24.81
N PRO A 35 8.00 -17.85 24.35
CA PRO A 35 7.93 -18.56 23.08
C PRO A 35 6.66 -19.41 23.00
N GLY A 36 5.87 -19.25 21.93
CA GLY A 36 4.62 -19.98 21.73
C GLY A 36 3.39 -19.42 22.46
N ASN A 37 3.54 -18.40 23.31
CA ASN A 37 2.39 -17.78 23.98
C ASN A 37 1.73 -16.74 23.05
N GLN A 38 0.52 -17.06 22.60
CA GLN A 38 -0.32 -16.17 21.80
C GLN A 38 -1.31 -15.38 22.66
N THR A 39 -1.06 -15.20 23.98
CA THR A 39 -2.01 -14.50 24.86
C THR A 39 -2.48 -13.20 24.21
N GLU A 40 -3.79 -13.09 24.10
CA GLU A 40 -4.48 -11.86 23.76
C GLU A 40 -4.23 -10.90 24.91
N CYS A 41 -3.21 -10.06 24.75
CA CYS A 41 -2.96 -9.01 25.72
C CYS A 41 -4.07 -7.97 25.54
N SER A 42 -4.97 -7.84 26.51
CA SER A 42 -6.09 -6.88 26.43
C SER A 42 -5.81 -5.57 27.16
N THR A 43 -4.72 -5.49 27.92
CA THR A 43 -4.44 -4.39 28.87
C THR A 43 -3.02 -3.82 28.81
N CYS A 44 -2.14 -4.30 27.92
CA CYS A 44 -0.79 -3.74 27.80
C CYS A 44 -0.76 -2.45 26.98
N ASN A 45 -0.06 -1.43 27.49
CA ASN A 45 0.22 -0.19 26.78
C ASN A 45 1.50 -0.29 25.93
N CYS A 46 1.67 -1.38 25.18
CA CYS A 46 2.84 -1.59 24.31
C CYS A 46 2.49 -1.32 22.84
N LEU A 47 3.49 -1.03 22.00
CA LEU A 47 3.30 -0.76 20.56
C LEU A 47 2.54 -1.88 19.82
N TYR A 48 2.61 -3.12 20.31
CA TYR A 48 1.94 -4.25 19.67
C TYR A 48 0.41 -4.05 19.60
N GLN A 49 -0.22 -3.51 20.65
CA GLN A 49 -1.67 -3.35 20.68
C GLN A 49 -2.21 -2.44 19.59
N PRO A 50 -1.83 -1.15 19.53
CA PRO A 50 -2.37 -0.25 18.50
C PRO A 50 -2.04 -0.72 17.08
N TRP A 51 -0.95 -1.49 16.89
CA TRP A 51 -0.53 -1.95 15.57
C TRP A 51 -1.25 -3.23 15.12
N TYR A 52 -1.45 -4.23 15.98
CA TYR A 52 -2.00 -5.53 15.60
C TYR A 52 -3.47 -5.70 16.00
N ASN A 53 -3.87 -5.06 17.09
CA ASN A 53 -5.21 -5.13 17.69
C ASN A 53 -5.79 -3.72 17.90
N PRO A 54 -5.98 -2.94 16.82
CA PRO A 54 -6.47 -1.58 16.94
C PRO A 54 -7.83 -1.54 17.67
N ALA A 55 -7.95 -0.63 18.63
CA ALA A 55 -9.18 -0.43 19.39
C ALA A 55 -10.32 0.04 18.46
N GLN A 56 -11.55 -0.31 18.82
CA GLN A 56 -12.74 0.22 18.14
C GLN A 56 -12.86 1.73 18.35
N SER A 57 -13.41 2.43 17.37
CA SER A 57 -13.73 3.85 17.53
C SER A 57 -14.75 4.06 18.66
N PRO A 58 -14.60 5.10 19.50
CA PRO A 58 -15.62 5.46 20.49
C PRO A 58 -16.90 5.97 19.83
N ASP A 59 -16.86 6.38 18.56
CA ASP A 59 -18.04 6.74 17.78
C ASP A 59 -18.77 5.46 17.30
N PRO A 60 -20.03 5.21 17.72
CA PRO A 60 -20.79 4.02 17.34
C PRO A 60 -21.01 3.88 15.83
N MET A 61 -21.11 4.98 15.08
CA MET A 61 -21.29 4.95 13.63
C MET A 61 -20.02 4.47 12.93
N VAL A 62 -18.87 4.96 13.38
CA VAL A 62 -17.55 4.55 12.86
C VAL A 62 -17.26 3.10 13.21
N ALA A 63 -17.49 2.69 14.46
CA ALA A 63 -17.30 1.30 14.91
C ALA A 63 -18.21 0.31 14.14
N LYS A 64 -19.45 0.71 13.85
CA LYS A 64 -20.38 -0.10 13.03
C LYS A 64 -19.89 -0.25 11.59
N ARG A 65 -19.33 0.80 11.00
CA ARG A 65 -18.80 0.80 9.62
C ARG A 65 -17.52 -0.02 9.50
N TYR A 66 -16.61 0.11 10.47
CA TYR A 66 -15.30 -0.54 10.47
C TYR A 66 -15.18 -1.58 11.57
N LYS A 67 -15.87 -2.72 11.40
CA LYS A 67 -15.83 -3.84 12.35
C LYS A 67 -14.42 -4.36 12.62
N ASP A 68 -13.56 -4.36 11.60
CA ASP A 68 -12.12 -4.61 11.71
C ASP A 68 -11.42 -3.29 11.40
N PRO A 69 -11.01 -2.52 12.43
CA PRO A 69 -10.36 -1.24 12.21
C PRO A 69 -9.09 -1.40 11.36
N PRO A 70 -8.77 -0.40 10.52
CA PRO A 70 -7.50 -0.43 9.80
C PRO A 70 -6.36 -0.47 10.81
N ARG A 71 -5.27 -1.17 10.48
CA ARG A 71 -4.03 -1.06 11.25
C ARG A 71 -3.34 0.25 10.90
N PRO A 72 -2.62 0.90 11.83
CA PRO A 72 -1.96 2.18 11.59
C PRO A 72 -0.73 2.04 10.69
N TYR A 73 -0.32 0.83 10.32
CA TYR A 73 0.88 0.62 9.52
C TYR A 73 0.64 -0.30 8.33
N PHE A 74 1.56 -0.23 7.38
CA PHE A 74 1.65 -1.15 6.25
C PHE A 74 3.07 -1.24 5.72
N ILE A 75 3.37 -2.34 5.04
CA ILE A 75 4.71 -2.63 4.50
C ILE A 75 4.73 -2.22 3.03
N GLY A 76 5.65 -1.35 2.63
CA GLY A 76 5.98 -1.04 1.25
C GLY A 76 6.90 -2.12 0.68
N CYS A 77 6.53 -2.69 -0.47
CA CYS A 77 7.29 -3.74 -1.14
C CYS A 77 8.10 -3.16 -2.31
N ASN A 78 9.16 -2.40 -2.01
CA ASN A 78 10.08 -1.83 -3.01
C ASN A 78 11.07 -2.86 -3.59
N PHE A 79 10.78 -4.14 -3.41
CA PHE A 79 11.65 -5.26 -3.75
C PHE A 79 10.86 -6.30 -4.55
N ASP A 80 11.57 -7.26 -5.16
CA ASP A 80 10.93 -8.41 -5.78
C ASP A 80 10.29 -9.28 -4.71
N TRP A 81 9.00 -9.04 -4.48
CA TRP A 81 8.21 -9.69 -3.45
C TRP A 81 7.85 -11.15 -3.76
N GLU A 82 8.14 -11.63 -4.99
CA GLU A 82 8.12 -13.04 -5.36
C GLU A 82 9.46 -13.75 -5.09
N LYS A 83 10.57 -13.00 -4.89
CA LYS A 83 11.90 -13.56 -4.61
C LYS A 83 11.89 -14.30 -3.28
N ARG A 84 12.19 -15.60 -3.31
CA ARG A 84 12.27 -16.47 -2.13
C ARG A 84 13.67 -16.94 -1.78
N ARG A 85 14.56 -17.04 -2.78
CA ARG A 85 15.96 -17.39 -2.55
C ARG A 85 16.71 -16.13 -2.17
N VAL A 86 17.46 -16.22 -1.08
CA VAL A 86 18.31 -15.16 -0.58
C VAL A 86 19.73 -15.71 -0.60
N SER A 87 20.64 -14.93 -1.16
CA SER A 87 22.07 -15.22 -1.12
C SER A 87 22.74 -14.30 -0.10
N TYR A 88 23.88 -14.69 0.42
CA TYR A 88 24.75 -13.82 1.20
C TYR A 88 24.93 -12.46 0.49
N ASP A 89 24.88 -11.37 1.26
CA ASP A 89 25.01 -9.98 0.79
C ASP A 89 23.82 -9.48 -0.07
N ASP A 90 22.77 -10.28 -0.28
CA ASP A 90 21.53 -9.78 -0.91
C ASP A 90 20.95 -8.62 -0.09
N VAL A 91 20.60 -7.55 -0.79
CA VAL A 91 19.92 -6.38 -0.20
C VAL A 91 18.42 -6.57 -0.27
N LEU A 92 17.76 -6.36 0.88
CA LEU A 92 16.31 -6.23 0.98
C LEU A 92 15.98 -4.78 1.38
N GLU A 93 15.46 -4.02 0.42
CA GLU A 93 14.88 -2.69 0.63
C GLU A 93 13.38 -2.82 0.83
N TRP A 94 12.84 -2.27 1.91
CA TRP A 94 11.40 -2.23 2.17
C TRP A 94 11.07 -1.01 3.02
N THR A 95 9.79 -0.64 3.04
CA THR A 95 9.33 0.53 3.80
C THR A 95 8.34 0.11 4.86
N LEU A 96 8.46 0.68 6.06
CA LEU A 96 7.43 0.60 7.09
C LEU A 96 6.70 1.94 7.14
N HIS A 97 5.48 1.97 6.63
CA HIS A 97 4.65 3.16 6.73
C HIS A 97 3.86 3.10 8.02
N VAL A 98 3.87 4.17 8.80
CA VAL A 98 3.06 4.30 10.01
C VAL A 98 2.26 5.59 9.93
N ALA A 99 0.96 5.51 10.19
CA ALA A 99 0.02 6.61 10.09
C ALA A 99 -0.37 7.13 11.49
N GLY A 100 -0.39 8.45 11.62
CA GLY A 100 -1.07 9.14 12.72
C GLY A 100 -0.30 9.29 14.03
N ASN A 101 -1.07 9.49 15.11
CA ASN A 101 -0.63 9.85 16.46
C ASN A 101 -0.16 8.66 17.33
N SER A 102 0.12 7.50 16.74
CA SER A 102 0.69 6.34 17.45
C SER A 102 1.86 5.71 16.70
N PRO A 103 2.86 6.52 16.27
CA PRO A 103 3.92 6.02 15.41
C PRO A 103 4.87 5.07 16.15
N GLY A 104 4.90 5.11 17.49
CA GLY A 104 6.07 4.66 18.23
C GLY A 104 7.22 5.64 18.08
N ASP A 105 8.14 5.66 19.04
CA ASP A 105 9.34 6.49 18.92
C ASP A 105 10.25 5.93 17.81
N MET A 106 10.87 6.80 17.00
CA MET A 106 11.68 6.36 15.86
C MET A 106 12.85 5.46 16.30
N ASN A 107 13.52 5.79 17.42
CA ASN A 107 14.64 4.95 17.91
C ASN A 107 14.12 3.59 18.35
N GLN A 108 12.98 3.55 19.05
CA GLN A 108 12.33 2.30 19.42
C GLN A 108 11.98 1.45 18.19
N ILE A 109 11.51 2.06 17.09
CA ILE A 109 11.23 1.33 15.84
C ILE A 109 12.53 0.76 15.25
N VAL A 110 13.61 1.55 15.21
CA VAL A 110 14.92 1.08 14.71
C VAL A 110 15.41 -0.10 15.54
N GLU A 111 15.40 0.00 16.87
CA GLU A 111 15.82 -1.10 17.77
C GLU A 111 15.00 -2.38 17.53
N ILE A 112 13.69 -2.24 17.31
CA ILE A 112 12.81 -3.37 16.99
C ILE A 112 13.18 -3.99 15.63
N VAL A 113 13.55 -3.18 14.63
CA VAL A 113 13.97 -3.66 13.31
C VAL A 113 15.36 -4.31 13.36
N GLU A 114 16.29 -3.77 14.15
CA GLU A 114 17.59 -4.41 14.42
C GLU A 114 17.40 -5.77 15.08
N ALA A 115 16.55 -5.85 16.10
CA ALA A 115 16.19 -7.10 16.75
C ALA A 115 15.52 -8.08 15.78
N LEU A 116 14.65 -7.60 14.87
CA LEU A 116 14.06 -8.41 13.80
C LEU A 116 15.15 -8.99 12.89
N CYS A 117 16.13 -8.19 12.48
CA CYS A 117 17.23 -8.64 11.63
C CYS A 117 18.10 -9.71 12.34
N ALA A 118 18.45 -9.47 13.61
CA ALA A 118 19.26 -10.39 14.42
C ALA A 118 18.51 -11.69 14.78
N ASN A 119 17.19 -11.63 14.98
CA ASN A 119 16.37 -12.82 15.18
C ASN A 119 16.16 -13.58 13.87
N GLY A 120 16.17 -12.89 12.75
CA GLY A 120 16.09 -13.45 11.42
C GLY A 120 14.66 -13.59 10.88
N LEU A 121 14.57 -13.84 9.58
CA LEU A 121 13.32 -13.85 8.83
C LEU A 121 12.92 -15.26 8.38
N GLY A 122 11.62 -15.53 8.46
CA GLY A 122 11.00 -16.76 7.96
C GLY A 122 11.25 -17.96 8.86
N SER A 123 10.79 -19.13 8.41
CA SER A 123 10.92 -20.38 9.18
C SER A 123 12.37 -20.84 9.36
N GLY A 124 13.28 -20.38 8.50
CA GLY A 124 14.72 -20.64 8.62
C GLY A 124 15.45 -19.63 9.51
N GLU A 125 14.75 -18.64 10.07
CA GLU A 125 15.35 -17.56 10.88
C GLU A 125 16.57 -16.90 10.21
N LEU A 126 16.47 -16.70 8.89
CA LEU A 126 17.57 -16.25 8.06
C LEU A 126 18.10 -14.92 8.58
N LYS A 127 19.39 -14.83 8.90
CA LYS A 127 19.97 -13.66 9.56
C LYS A 127 20.24 -12.51 8.61
N TRP A 128 19.99 -11.31 9.12
CA TRP A 128 20.22 -10.07 8.41
C TRP A 128 20.91 -9.06 9.33
N GLU A 129 21.46 -8.03 8.72
CA GLU A 129 21.86 -6.81 9.40
C GLU A 129 21.08 -5.61 8.86
N LEU A 130 20.79 -4.67 9.76
CA LEU A 130 20.25 -3.38 9.37
C LEU A 130 21.42 -2.53 8.86
N ASP A 131 21.29 -2.04 7.63
CA ASP A 131 22.35 -1.30 6.93
C ASP A 131 22.06 0.20 6.96
N ILE A 132 20.97 0.62 6.30
CA ILE A 132 20.57 2.02 6.21
C ILE A 132 19.11 2.17 6.65
N VAL A 133 18.84 3.23 7.40
CA VAL A 133 17.49 3.70 7.74
C VAL A 133 17.30 5.09 7.14
N LEU A 134 16.27 5.24 6.30
CA LEU A 134 15.81 6.52 5.79
C LEU A 134 14.41 6.79 6.36
N ALA A 135 14.28 7.92 7.08
CA ALA A 135 13.03 8.36 7.66
C ALA A 135 12.54 9.61 6.94
N HIS A 136 11.26 9.63 6.61
CA HIS A 136 10.60 10.75 5.96
C HIS A 136 9.17 10.83 6.49
N GLU A 137 8.73 12.04 6.78
CA GLU A 137 7.34 12.33 7.12
C GLU A 137 6.63 12.94 5.92
N THR A 138 5.45 12.40 5.61
CA THR A 138 4.62 12.89 4.51
C THR A 138 3.24 13.23 5.05
N THR A 139 2.83 14.47 4.89
CA THR A 139 1.43 14.87 5.12
C THR A 139 0.65 14.74 3.82
N LEU A 140 -0.35 13.87 3.82
CA LEU A 140 -1.27 13.73 2.69
C LEU A 140 -2.33 14.83 2.77
N LEU A 141 -2.20 15.83 1.91
CA LEU A 141 -3.23 16.85 1.73
C LEU A 141 -4.26 16.35 0.72
N LEU A 142 -5.47 16.11 1.20
CA LEU A 142 -6.59 15.68 0.39
C LEU A 142 -7.42 16.89 -0.01
N ASP A 143 -7.20 17.38 -1.23
CA ASP A 143 -8.10 18.37 -1.82
C ASP A 143 -9.27 17.67 -2.49
N TRP A 144 -10.42 17.73 -1.82
CA TRP A 144 -11.69 17.20 -2.32
C TRP A 144 -12.45 18.24 -3.17
N GLY A 145 -12.01 19.50 -3.23
CA GLY A 145 -12.83 20.61 -3.74
C GLY A 145 -12.74 20.90 -5.24
N TYR A 146 -11.90 20.19 -6.00
CA TYR A 146 -11.68 20.51 -7.41
C TYR A 146 -12.62 19.75 -8.34
N THR A 147 -13.74 20.38 -8.72
CA THR A 147 -14.65 19.91 -9.76
C THR A 147 -14.43 20.69 -11.05
N ASP A 148 -13.66 20.11 -11.98
CA ASP A 148 -13.79 20.48 -13.38
C ASP A 148 -14.46 19.33 -14.16
N ASN A 149 -15.09 19.66 -15.28
CA ASN A 149 -15.73 18.67 -16.15
C ASN A 149 -14.73 18.00 -17.11
N ASN A 150 -13.43 18.11 -16.83
CA ASN A 150 -12.41 17.50 -17.65
C ASN A 150 -12.22 16.04 -17.23
N PHE A 151 -11.97 15.21 -18.24
CA PHE A 151 -11.68 13.81 -18.02
C PHE A 151 -10.26 13.45 -18.46
N GLN A 152 -9.65 12.56 -17.71
CA GLN A 152 -8.31 12.07 -17.94
C GLN A 152 -8.33 10.67 -18.54
N HIS A 153 -7.22 10.36 -19.20
CA HIS A 153 -6.81 8.99 -19.43
C HIS A 153 -5.70 8.69 -18.44
N ILE A 154 -5.81 7.58 -17.73
CA ILE A 154 -4.81 7.17 -16.75
C ILE A 154 -4.47 5.70 -16.93
N THR A 155 -3.26 5.36 -16.52
CA THR A 155 -2.82 3.98 -16.37
C THR A 155 -2.61 3.71 -14.88
N ILE A 156 -3.14 2.60 -14.38
CA ILE A 156 -2.91 2.13 -13.02
C ILE A 156 -2.18 0.80 -13.07
N ASP A 157 -1.00 0.77 -12.45
CA ASP A 157 -0.19 -0.42 -12.23
C ASP A 157 -0.45 -0.96 -10.82
N PHE A 158 -0.94 -2.20 -10.73
CA PHE A 158 -1.04 -2.97 -9.49
C PHE A 158 0.29 -3.68 -9.25
N LYS A 159 1.18 -3.02 -8.50
CA LYS A 159 2.56 -3.48 -8.22
C LYS A 159 2.60 -4.67 -7.29
N THR A 160 1.63 -4.76 -6.39
CA THR A 160 1.44 -5.92 -5.52
C THR A 160 -0.01 -6.41 -5.64
N PRO A 161 -0.30 -7.67 -5.24
CA PRO A 161 -1.60 -8.28 -5.48
C PRO A 161 -2.73 -7.46 -4.84
N PHE A 162 -3.65 -6.96 -5.65
CA PHE A 162 -4.86 -6.26 -5.20
C PHE A 162 -6.02 -7.24 -5.07
N TRP A 163 -6.71 -7.21 -3.93
CA TRP A 163 -7.81 -8.13 -3.64
C TRP A 163 -8.86 -7.48 -2.76
N THR A 164 -10.12 -7.76 -3.06
CA THR A 164 -11.27 -7.22 -2.33
C THR A 164 -12.36 -8.28 -2.15
N ASN A 165 -13.49 -7.92 -1.55
CA ASN A 165 -14.65 -8.81 -1.41
C ASN A 165 -15.61 -8.73 -2.61
N ASP A 166 -15.28 -7.94 -3.63
CA ASP A 166 -16.13 -7.81 -4.82
C ASP A 166 -16.12 -9.10 -5.64
N LYS A 167 -17.29 -9.70 -5.88
CA LYS A 167 -17.41 -10.99 -6.59
C LYS A 167 -16.89 -10.92 -8.02
N GLN A 168 -17.22 -9.85 -8.74
CA GLN A 168 -16.85 -9.71 -10.15
C GLN A 168 -15.33 -9.62 -10.28
N MET A 169 -14.68 -8.88 -9.39
CA MET A 169 -13.22 -8.80 -9.29
C MET A 169 -12.61 -10.18 -8.99
N GLN A 170 -13.18 -10.94 -8.03
CA GLN A 170 -12.65 -12.24 -7.63
C GLN A 170 -12.73 -13.32 -8.74
N GLU A 171 -13.81 -13.29 -9.51
CA GLU A 171 -14.10 -14.28 -10.56
C GLU A 171 -13.40 -13.94 -11.88
N SER A 172 -13.51 -12.69 -12.33
CA SER A 172 -13.10 -12.28 -13.69
C SER A 172 -11.87 -11.37 -13.73
N GLY A 173 -11.45 -10.83 -12.58
CA GLY A 173 -10.41 -9.79 -12.54
C GLY A 173 -10.86 -8.46 -13.13
N THR A 174 -12.16 -8.27 -13.36
CA THR A 174 -12.68 -6.97 -13.77
C THR A 174 -12.59 -6.01 -12.59
N ILE A 175 -11.81 -4.94 -12.76
CA ILE A 175 -11.69 -3.87 -11.77
C ILE A 175 -12.19 -2.59 -12.46
N THR A 176 -13.44 -2.24 -12.24
CA THR A 176 -13.99 -0.97 -12.75
C THR A 176 -13.40 0.21 -11.99
N PHE A 177 -13.42 1.39 -12.62
CA PHE A 177 -12.83 2.58 -12.00
C PHE A 177 -13.60 3.01 -10.75
N ASP A 178 -14.94 2.98 -10.77
CA ASP A 178 -15.79 3.29 -9.62
C ASP A 178 -15.56 2.34 -8.44
N MET A 179 -15.32 1.05 -8.71
CA MET A 179 -14.95 0.06 -7.69
C MET A 179 -13.63 0.45 -7.03
N LEU A 180 -12.60 0.73 -7.83
CA LEU A 180 -11.29 1.12 -7.33
C LEU A 180 -11.38 2.40 -6.50
N LEU A 181 -12.08 3.41 -7.01
CA LEU A 181 -12.28 4.69 -6.33
C LEU A 181 -13.02 4.51 -5.00
N ARG A 182 -14.05 3.65 -4.95
CA ARG A 182 -14.74 3.30 -3.71
C ARG A 182 -13.78 2.72 -2.68
N TYR A 183 -12.91 1.79 -3.06
CA TYR A 183 -11.90 1.24 -2.15
C TYR A 183 -10.87 2.28 -1.71
N ALA A 184 -10.49 3.21 -2.57
CA ALA A 184 -9.61 4.32 -2.23
C ALA A 184 -10.24 5.27 -1.21
N ILE A 185 -11.47 5.71 -1.46
CA ILE A 185 -12.22 6.56 -0.53
C ILE A 185 -12.39 5.86 0.82
N GLU A 186 -12.82 4.59 0.84
CA GLU A 186 -13.00 3.86 2.10
C GLU A 186 -11.70 3.71 2.89
N ARG A 187 -10.57 3.47 2.21
CA ARG A 187 -9.26 3.38 2.87
C ARG A 187 -8.88 4.73 3.47
N ILE A 188 -8.98 5.81 2.70
CA ILE A 188 -8.66 7.16 3.14
C ILE A 188 -9.54 7.56 4.34
N ARG A 189 -10.85 7.35 4.24
CA ARG A 189 -11.79 7.63 5.34
C ARG A 189 -11.46 6.84 6.60
N ALA A 190 -11.21 5.53 6.47
CA ALA A 190 -10.86 4.70 7.61
C ALA A 190 -9.56 5.18 8.28
N MET A 191 -8.51 5.47 7.49
CA MET A 191 -7.26 5.98 8.03
C MET A 191 -7.41 7.36 8.67
N ALA A 192 -8.19 8.26 8.06
CA ALA A 192 -8.46 9.59 8.60
C ALA A 192 -9.24 9.53 9.92
N LEU A 193 -10.28 8.69 10.02
CA LEU A 193 -11.12 8.59 11.22
C LEU A 193 -10.40 7.95 12.41
N TYR A 194 -9.49 7.02 12.17
CA TYR A 194 -8.75 6.33 13.24
C TYR A 194 -7.42 7.01 13.58
N TYR A 195 -6.73 7.59 12.60
CA TYR A 195 -5.33 8.00 12.74
C TYR A 195 -5.04 9.41 12.20
N GLY A 196 -6.01 10.08 11.58
CA GLY A 196 -5.82 11.40 11.00
C GLY A 196 -6.62 12.49 11.68
N ASN A 197 -6.41 13.71 11.19
CA ASN A 197 -7.20 14.90 11.55
C ASN A 197 -7.92 15.47 10.32
N ALA A 198 -8.09 14.66 9.27
CA ALA A 198 -8.62 15.14 8.00
C ALA A 198 -10.13 15.43 8.12
N VAL A 199 -10.54 16.58 7.63
CA VAL A 199 -11.96 16.87 7.42
C VAL A 199 -12.42 16.04 6.23
N LEU A 200 -13.34 15.11 6.48
CA LEU A 200 -13.91 14.29 5.43
C LEU A 200 -14.98 15.07 4.67
N PRO A 201 -15.08 14.91 3.34
CA PRO A 201 -16.17 15.49 2.56
C PRO A 201 -17.52 14.92 2.97
N GLN A 202 -18.57 15.68 2.66
CA GLN A 202 -19.97 15.27 2.86
C GLN A 202 -20.32 14.05 1.99
N GLU A 203 -21.23 13.20 2.46
CA GLU A 203 -21.59 11.95 1.76
C GLU A 203 -22.16 12.22 0.36
N GLU A 204 -22.87 13.33 0.18
CA GLU A 204 -23.39 13.78 -1.12
C GLU A 204 -22.25 13.97 -2.14
N PHE A 205 -21.17 14.65 -1.74
CA PHE A 205 -20.02 14.89 -2.60
C PHE A 205 -19.31 13.58 -3.01
N ILE A 206 -19.20 12.64 -2.07
CA ILE A 206 -18.63 11.33 -2.39
C ILE A 206 -19.53 10.57 -3.37
N GLN A 207 -20.85 10.60 -3.19
CA GLN A 207 -21.77 9.92 -4.07
C GLN A 207 -21.71 10.50 -5.49
N GLU A 208 -21.71 11.83 -5.64
CA GLU A 208 -21.53 12.50 -6.92
C GLU A 208 -20.22 12.09 -7.61
N THR A 209 -19.12 12.04 -6.85
CA THR A 209 -17.81 11.61 -7.37
C THR A 209 -17.83 10.16 -7.85
N LEU A 210 -18.49 9.26 -7.11
CA LEU A 210 -18.64 7.86 -7.50
C LEU A 210 -19.56 7.68 -8.71
N ASP A 211 -20.59 8.50 -8.85
CA ASP A 211 -21.49 8.47 -10.00
C ASP A 211 -20.78 8.93 -11.27
N LEU A 212 -19.96 9.99 -11.20
CA LEU A 212 -19.08 10.39 -12.30
C LEU A 212 -18.08 9.28 -12.69
N ALA A 213 -17.54 8.58 -11.70
CA ALA A 213 -16.57 7.50 -11.90
C ALA A 213 -17.15 6.29 -12.64
N GLN A 214 -18.47 6.07 -12.63
CA GLN A 214 -19.12 5.01 -13.41
C GLN A 214 -19.01 5.23 -14.93
N GLY A 215 -18.79 6.48 -15.37
CA GLY A 215 -18.58 6.81 -16.78
C GLY A 215 -17.20 6.45 -17.32
N ALA A 216 -16.25 6.11 -16.44
CA ALA A 216 -14.89 5.76 -16.83
C ALA A 216 -14.84 4.34 -17.43
N GLY A 217 -14.32 4.22 -18.65
CA GLY A 217 -14.23 2.95 -19.38
C GLY A 217 -12.86 2.29 -19.21
N ILE A 218 -12.83 0.96 -19.35
CA ILE A 218 -11.57 0.20 -19.46
C ILE A 218 -11.17 0.18 -20.93
N VAL A 219 -10.05 0.84 -21.26
CA VAL A 219 -9.48 0.85 -22.62
C VAL A 219 -8.62 -0.39 -22.86
N GLU A 220 -7.89 -0.80 -21.83
CA GLU A 220 -6.99 -1.95 -21.90
C GLU A 220 -6.82 -2.56 -20.52
N GLN A 221 -6.82 -3.89 -20.44
CA GLN A 221 -6.57 -4.63 -19.21
C GLN A 221 -5.56 -5.75 -19.46
N ARG A 222 -4.48 -5.75 -18.69
CA ARG A 222 -3.47 -6.82 -18.67
C ARG A 222 -3.21 -7.21 -17.23
N LEU A 223 -4.03 -8.12 -16.72
CA LEU A 223 -3.91 -8.61 -15.35
C LEU A 223 -3.51 -10.07 -15.31
N ARG A 224 -2.71 -10.41 -14.31
CA ARG A 224 -2.36 -11.77 -13.92
C ARG A 224 -2.93 -12.04 -12.53
N LYS A 225 -3.67 -13.14 -12.41
CA LYS A 225 -4.06 -13.66 -11.11
C LYS A 225 -2.82 -14.21 -10.42
N TRP A 226 -2.59 -13.74 -9.21
CA TRP A 226 -1.52 -14.22 -8.35
C TRP A 226 -2.11 -14.90 -7.12
N SER A 227 -1.51 -16.00 -6.69
CA SER A 227 -1.85 -16.67 -5.46
C SER A 227 -0.66 -17.45 -4.89
N ILE A 228 -0.59 -17.51 -3.56
CA ILE A 228 0.31 -18.39 -2.81
C ILE A 228 -0.51 -19.14 -1.76
N ASP A 229 -0.41 -20.46 -1.80
CA ASP A 229 -1.04 -21.33 -0.80
C ASP A 229 -0.27 -21.26 0.52
N ARG A 230 -1.00 -21.33 1.63
CA ARG A 230 -0.44 -21.37 2.98
C ARG A 230 -0.83 -22.69 3.63
N ASP A 231 0.13 -23.45 4.14
CA ASP A 231 -0.10 -24.72 4.84
C ASP A 231 -1.03 -24.61 6.06
N ARG A 232 -1.24 -23.40 6.61
CA ARG A 232 -2.03 -23.16 7.83
C ARG A 232 -2.93 -21.90 7.78
N GLY A 233 -3.31 -21.40 6.60
CA GLY A 233 -4.16 -20.19 6.50
C GLY A 233 -4.79 -19.96 5.13
N TYR A 234 -5.66 -18.94 5.02
CA TYR A 234 -6.29 -18.55 3.75
C TYR A 234 -5.24 -18.16 2.69
N PRO A 235 -5.30 -18.63 1.43
CA PRO A 235 -4.30 -18.26 0.42
C PRO A 235 -4.25 -16.74 0.25
N LEU A 236 -3.04 -16.17 0.19
CA LEU A 236 -2.89 -14.79 -0.26
C LEU A 236 -3.07 -14.83 -1.78
N LYS A 237 -4.02 -14.04 -2.26
CA LYS A 237 -4.39 -13.98 -3.68
C LYS A 237 -4.74 -12.55 -4.05
N GLY A 238 -4.60 -12.23 -5.32
CA GLY A 238 -4.78 -10.88 -5.84
C GLY A 238 -4.63 -10.82 -7.36
N TRP A 239 -4.92 -9.66 -7.91
CA TRP A 239 -4.58 -9.33 -9.29
C TRP A 239 -3.38 -8.39 -9.30
N THR A 240 -2.46 -8.64 -10.23
CA THR A 240 -1.29 -7.81 -10.51
C THR A 240 -1.31 -7.44 -11.98
N GLY A 241 -0.62 -6.37 -12.36
CA GLY A 241 -0.55 -5.92 -13.75
C GLY A 241 -1.13 -4.53 -13.93
N ARG A 242 -1.74 -4.27 -15.09
CA ARG A 242 -2.07 -2.92 -15.54
C ARG A 242 -3.49 -2.81 -16.06
N ILE A 243 -4.13 -1.68 -15.75
CA ILE A 243 -5.40 -1.27 -16.38
C ILE A 243 -5.26 0.16 -16.89
N ARG A 244 -5.80 0.42 -18.07
CA ARG A 244 -5.94 1.76 -18.64
C ARG A 244 -7.40 2.16 -18.61
N TYR A 245 -7.66 3.32 -18.03
CA TYR A 245 -8.99 3.91 -17.97
C TYR A 245 -9.06 5.14 -18.86
N ASP A 246 -10.19 5.31 -19.55
CA ASP A 246 -10.59 6.58 -20.15
C ASP A 246 -11.69 7.24 -19.31
N ARG A 247 -11.98 8.50 -19.63
CA ARG A 247 -13.06 9.28 -19.00
C ARG A 247 -12.99 9.31 -17.47
N VAL A 248 -11.78 9.33 -16.89
CA VAL A 248 -11.61 9.43 -15.44
C VAL A 248 -11.85 10.87 -14.98
N PRO A 249 -12.78 11.13 -14.06
CA PRO A 249 -13.02 12.48 -13.57
C PRO A 249 -11.80 13.01 -12.80
N ASN A 250 -11.45 14.28 -13.03
CA ASN A 250 -10.32 14.91 -12.35
C ASN A 250 -10.46 14.91 -10.81
N THR A 251 -11.69 14.99 -10.28
CA THR A 251 -11.99 14.89 -8.84
C THR A 251 -11.42 13.60 -8.21
N ALA A 252 -11.36 12.50 -8.98
CA ALA A 252 -10.85 11.23 -8.51
C ALA A 252 -9.31 11.18 -8.44
N ILE A 253 -8.59 12.06 -9.15
CA ILE A 253 -7.12 12.01 -9.23
C ILE A 253 -6.49 12.30 -7.87
N ASN A 254 -6.99 13.30 -7.12
CA ASN A 254 -6.46 13.62 -5.80
C ASN A 254 -6.64 12.46 -4.80
N VAL A 255 -7.81 11.82 -4.85
CA VAL A 255 -8.12 10.63 -4.03
C VAL A 255 -7.16 9.49 -4.38
N LEU A 256 -6.95 9.25 -5.66
CA LEU A 256 -6.06 8.18 -6.10
C LEU A 256 -4.59 8.47 -5.79
N ASN A 257 -4.15 9.72 -5.91
CA ASN A 257 -2.79 10.12 -5.51
C ASN A 257 -2.53 9.78 -4.04
N ALA A 258 -3.46 10.09 -3.15
CA ALA A 258 -3.35 9.70 -1.75
C ALA A 258 -3.44 8.18 -1.55
N ALA A 259 -4.28 7.48 -2.31
CA ALA A 259 -4.40 6.03 -2.26
C ALA A 259 -3.12 5.27 -2.60
N GLN A 260 -2.28 5.80 -3.51
CA GLN A 260 -0.95 5.23 -3.81
C GLN A 260 -0.10 5.09 -2.55
N HIS A 261 -0.22 6.05 -1.63
CA HIS A 261 0.54 6.06 -0.39
C HIS A 261 -0.06 5.17 0.70
N LEU A 262 -1.28 4.64 0.56
CA LEU A 262 -1.98 3.92 1.64
C LEU A 262 -2.19 2.43 1.38
N HIS A 263 -1.91 2.01 0.14
CA HIS A 263 -2.31 0.72 -0.45
C HIS A 263 -3.83 0.48 -0.40
N LEU A 264 -4.34 -0.38 -1.27
CA LEU A 264 -5.79 -0.61 -1.41
C LEU A 264 -6.21 -2.07 -1.21
N GLY A 265 -7.45 -2.25 -0.75
CA GLY A 265 -8.03 -3.58 -0.59
C GLY A 265 -7.56 -4.29 0.68
N ARG A 266 -7.45 -5.62 0.61
CA ARG A 266 -7.15 -6.48 1.76
C ARG A 266 -5.64 -6.73 1.89
N ASN A 267 -5.21 -7.04 3.12
CA ASN A 267 -3.83 -7.45 3.44
C ASN A 267 -2.77 -6.37 3.17
N THR A 268 -3.14 -5.09 3.28
CA THR A 268 -2.19 -3.96 3.11
C THR A 268 -1.05 -4.00 4.11
N THR A 269 -1.26 -4.54 5.32
CA THR A 269 -0.20 -4.78 6.33
C THR A 269 0.90 -5.72 5.84
N PHE A 270 0.61 -6.58 4.87
CA PHE A 270 1.60 -7.44 4.22
C PHE A 270 2.16 -6.79 2.94
N GLY A 271 1.77 -5.56 2.61
CA GLY A 271 2.17 -4.86 1.40
C GLY A 271 1.38 -5.21 0.15
N CYS A 272 0.23 -5.88 0.28
CA CYS A 272 -0.72 -6.03 -0.83
C CYS A 272 -1.39 -4.70 -1.19
N GLY A 273 -1.86 -4.58 -2.43
CA GLY A 273 -2.65 -3.44 -2.87
C GLY A 273 -1.89 -2.17 -3.24
N MET A 274 -0.57 -2.25 -3.43
CA MET A 274 0.24 -1.13 -3.90
C MET A 274 -0.13 -0.81 -5.35
N ILE A 275 -0.52 0.44 -5.59
CA ILE A 275 -0.85 0.95 -6.92
C ILE A 275 0.10 2.09 -7.28
N GLU A 276 0.39 2.21 -8.58
CA GLU A 276 1.07 3.37 -9.16
C GLU A 276 0.21 3.92 -10.30
N ILE A 277 0.01 5.22 -10.32
CA ILE A 277 -0.78 5.94 -11.31
C ILE A 277 0.18 6.66 -12.23
N GLN A 278 -0.01 6.47 -13.51
CA GLN A 278 0.74 7.14 -14.55
C GLN A 278 -0.23 7.95 -15.42
N PRO A 279 0.05 9.24 -15.68
CA PRO A 279 -0.71 9.98 -16.67
C PRO A 279 -0.57 9.28 -18.03
N PHE A 280 -1.68 9.09 -18.73
CA PHE A 280 -1.64 8.59 -20.10
C PHE A 280 -1.34 9.76 -21.03
N PHE A 281 -0.09 9.86 -21.48
CA PHE A 281 0.22 10.67 -22.64
C PHE A 281 -0.25 9.91 -23.87
N LYS A 282 -1.39 10.34 -24.45
CA LYS A 282 -1.74 9.96 -25.81
C LYS A 282 -0.55 10.40 -26.66
N LYS A 283 0.13 9.46 -27.33
CA LYS A 283 1.05 9.84 -28.41
C LYS A 283 0.17 10.60 -29.38
N ASP A 284 0.27 11.93 -29.38
CA ASP A 284 -0.49 12.74 -30.31
C ASP A 284 -0.20 12.22 -31.72
N ASP A 285 -1.28 12.09 -32.49
CA ASP A 285 -1.28 11.91 -33.93
C ASP A 285 -0.75 13.17 -34.66
N ASN A 286 0.09 13.95 -33.98
CA ASN A 286 0.74 15.13 -34.50
C ASN A 286 2.02 14.70 -35.20
N THR A 287 1.85 14.37 -36.47
CA THR A 287 2.84 14.61 -37.52
C THR A 287 3.20 16.11 -37.55
N VAL A 288 3.90 16.61 -36.51
CA VAL A 288 4.72 17.81 -36.65
C VAL A 288 5.90 17.39 -37.52
N ARG A 289 5.74 17.59 -38.83
CA ARG A 289 6.87 17.65 -39.75
C ARG A 289 7.91 18.58 -39.13
N ARG A 290 9.02 18.02 -38.64
CA ARG A 290 10.20 18.80 -38.25
C ARG A 290 10.58 19.70 -39.44
N ARG A 291 10.24 20.99 -39.38
CA ARG A 291 10.87 21.98 -40.25
C ARG A 291 12.34 22.01 -39.85
N LYS A 292 13.22 21.66 -40.79
CA LYS A 292 14.67 21.83 -40.61
C LYS A 292 14.94 23.26 -40.14
N PRO A 293 15.83 23.47 -39.15
CA PRO A 293 16.21 24.81 -38.72
C PRO A 293 16.77 25.57 -39.93
N ARG A 294 16.25 26.78 -40.16
CA ARG A 294 16.76 27.70 -41.17
C ARG A 294 18.16 28.12 -40.69
N LYS A 295 19.20 27.75 -41.45
CA LYS A 295 20.56 28.24 -41.17
C LYS A 295 20.53 29.77 -41.18
N LEU A 296 20.92 30.39 -40.07
CA LEU A 296 21.21 31.82 -40.02
C LEU A 296 22.45 32.07 -40.91
N PRO A 297 22.47 33.14 -41.71
CA PRO A 297 23.67 33.53 -42.45
C PRO A 297 24.80 33.85 -41.46
N PRO A 298 26.07 33.63 -41.85
CA PRO A 298 27.20 33.98 -41.01
C PRO A 298 27.22 35.48 -40.76
N VAL A 299 27.57 35.85 -39.53
CA VAL A 299 27.86 37.24 -39.15
C VAL A 299 29.30 37.49 -39.55
N ASP A 300 29.52 38.45 -40.44
CA ASP A 300 30.85 38.88 -40.86
C ASP A 300 31.51 39.70 -39.72
N GLU A 301 32.69 39.26 -39.28
CA GLU A 301 33.78 40.09 -38.75
C GLU A 301 35.10 39.66 -39.43
#